data_AF-A0A925P4G0-F1
#
_entry.id   AF-A0A925P4G0-F1
#
_cell.length_a   1.000
_cell.length_b   1.000
_cell.length_c   1.000
_cell.angle_alpha   90.00
_cell.angle_beta   90.00
_cell.angle_gamma   90.00
#
_symmetry.space_group_name_H-M   'P 1'
#
loop_
_entity.id
_entity.type
_entity.pdbx_description
1 polymer ?
#
loop_
_entity_poly.entity_id
_entity_poly.type
_entity_poly.pdbx_seq_one_letter_code
_entity_poly.pdbx_strand_id
1 'polypeptide(L)'
;VEQSDSRELSLAARYNSGNLYLEEALALRDSDGDKNALPMAELAKESFRGVLRRDSQHWDAKYNLERALRAFPDSGARGGLEPPEQAERAITTMRGFTLGLP
;
A
#
# COMPACT_ATOMS: atom_id res chain seq x y z
N VAL A 1 -5.71 -15.37 34.30
CA VAL A 1 -6.95 -15.44 33.48
C VAL A 1 -7.36 -14.03 33.06
N GLU A 2 -7.60 -13.08 33.97
CA GLU A 2 -7.97 -11.69 33.63
C GLU A 2 -7.04 -10.92 32.66
N GLN A 3 -5.71 -11.09 32.77
CA GLN A 3 -4.76 -10.45 31.84
C GLN A 3 -4.80 -11.03 30.41
N SER A 4 -5.19 -12.30 30.27
CA SER A 4 -5.36 -12.92 28.95
C SER A 4 -6.60 -12.39 28.27
N ASP A 5 -7.73 -12.34 28.99
CA ASP A 5 -9.00 -11.79 28.49
C ASP A 5 -8.87 -10.30 28.10
N SER A 6 -8.13 -9.53 28.88
CA SER A 6 -7.84 -8.11 28.57
C SER A 6 -7.01 -7.94 27.30
N ARG A 7 -6.08 -8.88 27.03
CA ARG A 7 -5.24 -8.88 25.82
C ARG A 7 -6.05 -9.27 24.59
N GLU A 8 -6.91 -10.28 24.71
CA GLU A 8 -7.82 -10.72 23.66
C GLU A 8 -8.81 -9.61 23.29
N LEU A 9 -9.42 -8.95 24.28
CA LEU A 9 -10.29 -7.80 24.07
C LEU A 9 -9.55 -6.65 23.37
N SER A 10 -8.32 -6.33 23.79
CA SER A 10 -7.50 -5.29 23.14
C SER A 10 -7.20 -5.63 21.68
N LEU A 11 -6.97 -6.91 21.37
CA LEU A 11 -6.70 -7.37 20.01
C LEU A 11 -7.96 -7.27 19.14
N ALA A 12 -9.10 -7.74 19.65
CA ALA A 12 -10.40 -7.64 18.98
C ALA A 12 -10.81 -6.19 18.74
N ALA A 13 -10.62 -5.31 19.72
CA ALA A 13 -10.90 -3.88 19.58
C ALA A 13 -10.06 -3.25 18.45
N ARG A 14 -8.76 -3.56 18.38
CA ARG A 14 -7.89 -3.07 17.31
C ARG A 14 -8.29 -3.61 15.93
N TYR A 15 -8.65 -4.89 15.84
CA TYR A 15 -9.16 -5.48 14.60
C TYR A 15 -10.44 -4.78 14.14
N ASN A 16 -11.39 -4.55 15.04
CA ASN A 16 -12.64 -3.86 14.75
C ASN A 16 -12.42 -2.40 14.33
N SER A 17 -11.50 -1.67 14.98
CA SER A 17 -11.09 -0.34 14.53
C SER A 17 -10.55 -0.35 13.10
N GLY A 18 -9.71 -1.35 12.76
CA GLY A 18 -9.22 -1.52 11.40
C GLY A 18 -10.34 -1.72 10.38
N ASN A 19 -11.38 -2.50 10.71
CA ASN A 19 -12.54 -2.69 9.85
C ASN A 19 -13.32 -1.38 9.64
N LEU A 20 -13.61 -0.65 10.71
CA LEU A 20 -14.31 0.64 10.64
C LEU A 20 -13.57 1.64 9.75
N TYR A 21 -12.25 1.74 9.89
CA TYR A 21 -11.44 2.62 9.05
C TYR A 21 -11.43 2.18 7.58
N LEU A 22 -11.42 0.88 7.29
CA LEU A 22 -11.45 0.39 5.91
C LEU A 22 -12.81 0.65 5.27
N GLU A 23 -13.91 0.45 5.99
CA GLU A 23 -15.26 0.76 5.53
C GLU A 23 -15.40 2.24 5.18
N GLU A 24 -14.96 3.12 6.08
CA GLU A 24 -14.98 4.56 5.86
C GLU A 24 -14.10 4.98 4.68
N ALA A 25 -12.89 4.42 4.57
CA ALA A 25 -11.99 4.71 3.44
C ALA A 25 -12.63 4.35 2.09
N LEU A 26 -13.32 3.21 2.01
CA LEU A 26 -14.01 2.77 0.79
C LEU A 26 -15.20 3.68 0.47
N ALA A 27 -16.01 4.06 1.46
CA ALA A 27 -17.13 4.99 1.28
C ALA A 27 -16.67 6.37 0.78
N LEU A 28 -15.58 6.89 1.37
CA LEU A 28 -14.98 8.17 0.99
C LEU A 28 -14.36 8.15 -0.41
N ARG A 29 -13.77 7.01 -0.82
CA ARG A 29 -13.24 6.83 -2.17
C ARG A 29 -14.34 6.89 -3.22
N ASP A 30 -15.48 6.28 -2.94
CA ASP A 30 -16.63 6.25 -3.86
C ASP A 30 -17.35 7.61 -3.94
N SER A 31 -17.10 8.52 -2.98
CA SER A 31 -17.64 9.88 -2.91
C SER A 31 -16.80 10.92 -3.67
N ASP A 32 -16.32 10.59 -4.87
CA ASP A 32 -15.49 11.45 -5.74
C ASP A 32 -14.07 11.77 -5.19
N GLY A 33 -13.50 10.83 -4.43
CA GLY A 33 -12.10 10.90 -4.00
C GLY A 33 -11.85 11.90 -2.87
N ASP A 34 -12.66 11.84 -1.81
CA ASP A 34 -12.42 12.64 -0.60
C ASP A 34 -10.98 12.43 -0.10
N LYS A 35 -10.29 13.54 0.18
CA LYS A 35 -8.92 13.59 0.69
C LYS A 35 -8.70 12.78 1.98
N ASN A 36 -9.77 12.48 2.71
CA ASN A 36 -9.76 11.68 3.92
C ASN A 36 -9.72 10.16 3.66
N ALA A 37 -10.02 9.70 2.44
CA ALA A 37 -10.01 8.28 2.10
C ALA A 37 -8.64 7.62 2.33
N LEU A 38 -7.56 8.29 1.91
CA LEU A 38 -6.20 7.79 2.09
C LEU A 38 -5.78 7.72 3.58
N PRO A 39 -5.92 8.79 4.39
CA PRO A 39 -5.69 8.70 5.84
C PRO A 39 -6.45 7.56 6.53
N MET A 40 -7.73 7.35 6.20
CA MET A 40 -8.53 6.26 6.76
C MET A 40 -7.97 4.89 6.35
N ALA A 41 -7.59 4.73 5.08
CA ALA A 41 -6.97 3.51 4.60
C ALA A 41 -5.65 3.20 5.33
N GLU A 42 -4.81 4.21 5.60
CA GLU A 42 -3.55 4.02 6.33
C GLU A 42 -3.79 3.62 7.81
N LEU A 43 -4.80 4.20 8.47
CA LEU A 43 -5.20 3.78 9.82
C LEU A 43 -5.71 2.33 9.84
N ALA A 44 -6.45 1.90 8.82
CA ALA A 44 -6.90 0.53 8.68
C ALA A 44 -5.70 -0.43 8.55
N LYS A 45 -4.78 -0.15 7.62
CA LYS A 45 -3.58 -0.97 7.40
C LYS A 45 -2.74 -1.08 8.65
N GLU A 46 -2.48 0.02 9.35
CA GLU A 46 -1.66 -0.01 10.57
C GLU A 46 -2.37 -0.76 11.71
N SER A 47 -3.70 -0.68 11.78
CA SER A 47 -4.48 -1.48 12.74
C SER A 47 -4.32 -2.98 12.48
N PHE A 48 -4.48 -3.43 11.23
CA PHE A 48 -4.30 -4.84 10.85
C PHE A 48 -2.85 -5.32 11.02
N ARG A 49 -1.85 -4.51 10.63
CA ARG A 49 -0.44 -4.79 10.90
C ARG A 49 -0.18 -4.92 12.40
N GLY A 50 -0.81 -4.08 13.22
CA GLY A 50 -0.75 -4.16 14.67
C GLY A 50 -1.34 -5.45 15.24
N VAL A 51 -2.44 -5.95 14.67
CA VAL A 51 -3.00 -7.27 15.02
C VAL A 51 -2.00 -8.37 14.64
N LEU A 52 -1.47 -8.35 13.42
CA LEU A 52 -0.56 -9.38 12.90
C LEU A 52 0.81 -9.42 13.60
N ARG A 53 1.28 -8.29 14.13
CA ARG A 53 2.48 -8.26 15.00
C ARG A 53 2.25 -8.97 16.34
N ARG A 54 1.01 -9.04 16.83
CA ARG A 54 0.64 -9.73 18.08
C ARG A 54 0.24 -11.18 17.83
N ASP A 55 -0.53 -11.41 16.77
CA ASP A 55 -0.96 -12.73 16.32
C ASP A 55 -0.77 -12.86 14.80
N SER A 56 0.34 -13.49 14.43
CA SER A 56 0.68 -13.74 13.03
C SER A 56 -0.24 -14.74 12.33
N GLN A 57 -1.07 -15.49 13.06
CA GLN A 57 -1.99 -16.49 12.51
C GLN A 57 -3.41 -15.96 12.32
N HIS A 58 -3.69 -14.71 12.72
CA HIS A 58 -5.00 -14.09 12.57
C HIS A 58 -5.39 -13.92 11.09
N TRP A 59 -6.14 -14.89 10.56
CA TRP A 59 -6.45 -14.98 9.13
C TRP A 59 -7.28 -13.81 8.62
N ASP A 60 -8.28 -13.36 9.39
CA ASP A 60 -9.14 -12.25 8.97
C ASP A 60 -8.36 -10.94 8.80
N ALA A 61 -7.40 -10.67 9.70
CA ALA A 61 -6.53 -9.50 9.59
C ALA A 61 -5.60 -9.58 8.37
N LYS A 62 -5.12 -10.78 7.98
CA LYS A 62 -4.36 -10.96 6.73
C LYS A 62 -5.21 -10.65 5.51
N TYR A 63 -6.42 -11.23 5.48
CA TYR A 63 -7.35 -11.04 4.37
C TYR A 63 -7.76 -9.56 4.22
N ASN A 64 -8.08 -8.89 5.33
CA ASN A 64 -8.48 -7.48 5.29
C ASN A 64 -7.31 -6.56 4.97
N LEU A 65 -6.08 -6.86 5.43
CA LEU A 65 -4.89 -6.11 5.03
C LEU A 65 -4.63 -6.21 3.52
N GLU A 66 -4.74 -7.41 2.94
CA GLU A 66 -4.60 -7.60 1.50
C GLU A 66 -5.66 -6.82 0.72
N ARG A 67 -6.92 -6.86 1.17
CA ARG A 67 -8.00 -6.05 0.58
C ARG A 67 -7.69 -4.56 0.65
N ALA A 68 -7.20 -4.07 1.79
CA ALA A 68 -6.82 -2.67 1.98
C ALA A 68 -5.68 -2.28 1.03
N LEU A 69 -4.65 -3.12 0.88
CA LEU A 69 -3.51 -2.87 -0.01
C LEU A 69 -3.89 -2.88 -1.50
N ARG A 70 -4.82 -3.75 -1.92
CA ARG A 70 -5.35 -3.72 -3.28
C ARG A 70 -6.14 -2.46 -3.57
N ALA A 71 -6.95 -2.02 -2.61
CA ALA A 71 -7.77 -0.82 -2.74
C ALA A 71 -6.94 0.47 -2.67
N PHE A 72 -5.94 0.49 -1.79
CA PHE A 72 -5.06 1.63 -1.51
C PHE A 72 -3.61 1.11 -1.41
N PRO A 73 -2.88 0.97 -2.53
CA PRO A 73 -1.50 0.49 -2.51
C PRO A 73 -0.57 1.40 -1.72
N ASP A 74 0.44 0.83 -1.05
CA ASP A 74 1.48 1.62 -0.38
C ASP A 74 2.30 2.42 -1.42
N SER A 75 2.81 3.58 -1.01
CA SER A 75 3.68 4.40 -1.86
C SER A 75 4.94 3.61 -2.22
N GLY A 76 5.16 3.39 -3.51
CA GLY A 76 6.25 2.55 -4.03
C GLY A 76 5.85 1.13 -4.45
N ALA A 77 4.66 0.63 -4.06
CA ALA A 77 4.17 -0.67 -4.54
C ALA A 77 3.83 -0.67 -6.05
N ARG A 78 3.62 0.51 -6.64
CA ARG A 78 3.47 0.71 -8.10
C ARG A 78 4.79 0.90 -8.85
N GLY A 79 5.94 0.79 -8.17
CA GLY A 79 7.28 0.90 -8.77
C GLY A 79 7.74 -0.37 -9.47
N GLY A 80 6.89 -0.96 -10.31
CA GLY A 80 7.28 -2.03 -11.22
C GLY A 80 7.66 -1.41 -12.57
N LEU A 81 8.97 -1.22 -12.80
CA LEU A 81 9.61 -1.03 -14.11
C LEU A 81 8.71 -0.34 -15.17
N GLU A 82 8.51 0.97 -15.09
CA GLU A 82 8.32 1.70 -16.35
C GLU A 82 9.62 1.53 -17.13
N PRO A 83 9.61 0.93 -18.34
CA PRO A 83 10.77 0.99 -19.21
C PRO A 83 11.09 2.48 -19.40
N PRO A 84 12.35 2.92 -19.26
CA PRO A 84 12.66 4.31 -19.52
C PRO A 84 12.23 4.64 -20.95
N GLU A 85 11.31 5.61 -21.11
CA GLU A 85 10.80 6.11 -22.40
C GLU A 85 11.94 6.63 -23.32
N GLN A 86 13.16 6.71 -22.81
CA GLN A 86 14.34 7.23 -23.50
C GLN A 86 15.24 6.14 -24.13
N ALA A 87 14.93 4.85 -23.99
CA ALA A 87 15.72 3.78 -24.62
C ALA A 87 15.70 3.86 -26.17
N GLU A 88 14.67 4.47 -26.78
CA GLU A 88 14.55 4.58 -28.24
C GLU A 88 15.32 5.76 -28.86
N ARG A 89 15.84 6.72 -28.07
CA ARG A 89 16.45 7.95 -28.61
C ARG A 89 17.98 7.97 -28.60
N ALA A 90 18.63 6.83 -28.36
CA ALA A 90 20.09 6.74 -28.25
C ALA A 90 20.79 6.04 -29.42
N ILE A 91 20.21 6.03 -30.64
CA ILE A 91 20.83 5.34 -31.80
C ILE A 91 21.01 6.22 -33.05
N THR A 92 20.86 7.54 -32.98
CA THR A 92 21.11 8.39 -34.17
C THR A 92 21.78 9.71 -33.81
N THR A 93 23.04 9.65 -33.36
CA THR A 93 24.00 10.74 -33.61
C THR A 93 25.45 10.23 -33.62
N MET A 94 25.74 9.23 -34.46
CA MET A 94 27.11 9.04 -34.96
C MET A 94 27.15 9.50 -36.42
N ARG A 95 27.03 10.82 -36.63
CA ARG A 95 27.31 11.45 -37.93
C ARG A 95 28.80 11.80 -37.97
N GLY A 96 29.55 10.94 -38.65
CA GLY A 96 30.87 11.14 -39.26
C GLY A 96 31.76 12.26 -38.72
N PHE A 97 32.66 11.90 -37.80
CA PHE A 97 33.91 12.65 -37.62
C PHE A 97 34.91 12.11 -38.65
N THR A 98 34.96 12.71 -39.84
CA THR A 98 36.05 12.44 -40.80
C THR A 98 37.28 13.19 -40.31
N LEU A 99 38.19 12.48 -39.63
CA LEU A 99 39.53 12.97 -39.33
C LEU A 99 40.30 12.99 -40.66
N GLY A 100 40.48 14.18 -41.24
CA GLY A 100 41.32 14.38 -42.41
C GLY A 100 42.78 14.12 -42.07
N LEU A 101 43.36 13.13 -42.75
CA LEU A 101 44.79 12.85 -42.86
C LEU A 101 45.02 12.38 -44.32
N PRO A 102 46.09 12.78 -45.04
CA PRO A 102 47.03 13.90 -44.91
C PRO A 102 46.74 15.07 -45.88
#